data_AF-A0A291R012-F1
#
_entry.id   AF-A0A291R012-F1
#
_cell.length_a   1.000
_cell.length_b   1.000
_cell.length_c   1.000
_cell.angle_alpha   90.00
_cell.angle_beta   90.00
_cell.angle_gamma   90.00
#
_symmetry.space_group_name_H-M   'P 1'
#
loop_
_entity.id
_entity.type
_entity.pdbx_description
1 polymer ?
#
loop_
_entity_poly.entity_id
_entity_poly.type
_entity_poly.pdbx_seq_one_letter_code
_entity_poly.pdbx_strand_id
1 'polypeptide(L)'
;MKELDIINENDANYAMHRTNLDQKKALQEERALLNDGRRGEAYRRHIHNIVCIALYIVGLIIICMILIRAFHFLAPEKWHWLNAEENQQIERIIFGSVIFSLAGRYFKKFNIID
;
A
#
# COMPACT_ATOMS: atom_id res chain seq x y z
N MET A 1 -30.84 57.66 -26.78
CA MET A 1 -30.10 56.63 -27.54
C MET A 1 -28.82 56.22 -26.80
N LYS A 2 -27.91 57.14 -26.47
CA LYS A 2 -26.66 56.82 -25.74
C LYS A 2 -26.84 56.12 -24.37
N GLU A 3 -27.88 56.43 -23.60
CA GLU A 3 -28.09 55.78 -22.29
C GLU A 3 -28.51 54.30 -22.40
N LEU A 4 -29.20 53.91 -23.46
CA LEU A 4 -29.62 52.52 -23.65
C LEU A 4 -28.43 51.63 -24.02
N ASP A 5 -27.46 52.17 -24.75
CA ASP A 5 -26.23 51.45 -25.11
C ASP A 5 -25.33 51.22 -23.88
N ILE A 6 -25.28 52.19 -22.96
CA ILE A 6 -24.48 52.10 -21.71
C ILE A 6 -25.07 51.06 -20.74
N ILE A 7 -26.40 50.96 -20.66
CA ILE A 7 -27.07 49.95 -19.82
C ILE A 7 -26.80 48.54 -20.36
N ASN A 8 -26.88 48.34 -21.68
CA ASN A 8 -26.63 47.05 -22.32
C ASN A 8 -25.17 46.58 -22.15
N GLU A 9 -24.20 47.50 -22.22
CA GLU A 9 -22.77 47.20 -22.02
C GLU A 9 -22.44 46.84 -20.57
N ASN A 10 -23.09 47.49 -19.60
CA ASN A 10 -22.94 47.15 -18.19
C ASN A 10 -23.51 45.76 -17.89
N ASP A 11 -24.71 45.44 -18.39
CA ASP A 11 -25.36 44.14 -18.17
C ASP A 11 -24.54 42.98 -18.77
N ALA A 12 -23.95 43.20 -19.96
CA ALA A 12 -23.05 42.24 -20.58
C ALA A 12 -21.77 42.00 -19.75
N ASN A 13 -21.17 43.06 -19.20
CA ASN A 13 -20.00 42.95 -18.32
C ASN A 13 -20.33 42.23 -17.00
N TYR A 14 -21.51 42.46 -16.43
CA TYR A 14 -21.97 41.75 -15.22
C TYR A 14 -22.17 40.26 -15.48
N ALA A 15 -22.79 39.88 -16.60
CA ALA A 15 -22.96 38.48 -16.98
C ALA A 15 -21.62 37.77 -17.25
N MET A 16 -20.67 38.46 -17.90
CA MET A 16 -19.34 37.95 -18.16
C MET A 16 -18.51 37.80 -16.88
N HIS A 17 -18.66 38.71 -15.92
CA HIS A 17 -17.97 38.60 -14.62
C HIS A 17 -18.50 37.42 -13.79
N ARG A 18 -19.83 37.21 -13.80
CA ARG A 18 -20.48 36.09 -13.09
C ARG A 18 -20.03 34.72 -13.65
N THR A 19 -20.03 34.56 -14.97
CA THR A 19 -19.60 33.31 -15.62
C THR A 19 -18.13 32.98 -15.34
N ASN A 20 -17.24 33.98 -15.34
CA ASN A 20 -15.85 33.80 -14.93
C ASN A 20 -15.70 33.38 -13.46
N LEU A 21 -16.56 33.91 -12.57
CA LEU A 21 -16.55 33.56 -11.15
C LEU A 21 -16.98 32.11 -10.93
N ASP A 22 -18.06 31.71 -11.60
CA ASP A 22 -18.60 30.36 -11.52
C ASP A 22 -17.63 29.32 -12.12
N GLN A 23 -16.98 29.67 -13.24
CA GLN A 23 -15.94 28.83 -13.84
C GLN A 23 -14.72 28.67 -12.92
N LYS A 24 -14.30 29.74 -12.21
CA LYS A 24 -13.22 29.66 -11.22
C LYS A 24 -13.58 28.78 -10.03
N LYS A 25 -14.83 28.86 -9.53
CA LYS A 25 -15.31 28.00 -8.43
C LYS A 25 -15.35 26.53 -8.84
N ALA A 26 -15.87 26.21 -10.03
CA ALA A 26 -15.88 24.85 -10.55
C ALA A 26 -14.47 24.26 -10.66
N LEU A 27 -13.51 25.05 -11.15
CA LEU A 27 -12.10 24.63 -11.26
C LEU A 27 -11.43 24.43 -9.88
N GLN A 28 -11.87 25.18 -8.87
CA GLN A 28 -11.38 25.05 -7.50
C GLN A 28 -11.95 23.81 -6.81
N GLU A 29 -13.23 23.50 -7.01
CA GLU A 29 -13.89 22.29 -6.51
C GLU A 29 -13.29 21.02 -7.13
N GLU A 30 -13.05 21.02 -8.44
CA GLU A 30 -12.38 19.91 -9.14
C GLU A 30 -10.98 19.66 -8.56
N ARG A 31 -10.19 20.71 -8.33
CA ARG A 31 -8.87 20.61 -7.69
C ARG A 31 -8.95 20.11 -6.25
N ALA A 32 -9.98 20.49 -5.49
CA ALA A 32 -10.17 20.02 -4.12
C ALA A 32 -10.48 18.51 -4.10
N LEU A 33 -11.39 18.05 -4.97
CA LEU A 33 -11.74 16.64 -5.10
C LEU A 33 -10.55 15.78 -5.56
N LEU A 34 -9.78 16.27 -6.54
CA LEU A 34 -8.57 15.60 -7.00
C LEU A 34 -7.47 15.57 -5.91
N ASN A 35 -7.35 16.62 -5.10
CA ASN A 35 -6.36 16.67 -4.03
C ASN A 35 -6.71 15.72 -2.88
N ASP A 36 -7.98 15.57 -2.53
CA ASP A 36 -8.44 14.59 -1.53
C ASP A 36 -8.24 13.15 -2.00
N GLY A 37 -8.56 12.85 -3.26
CA GLY A 37 -8.26 11.55 -3.87
C GLY A 37 -6.75 11.24 -3.87
N ARG A 38 -5.93 12.22 -4.28
CA ARG A 38 -4.47 12.08 -4.33
C ARG A 38 -3.83 11.89 -2.96
N ARG A 39 -4.39 12.52 -1.90
CA ARG A 39 -3.96 12.32 -0.51
C ARG A 39 -4.26 10.91 0.00
N GLY A 40 -5.46 10.40 -0.29
CA GLY A 40 -5.84 9.03 0.07
C GLY A 40 -4.98 7.97 -0.62
N GLU A 41 -4.69 8.17 -1.91
CA GLU A 41 -3.85 7.27 -2.70
C GLU A 41 -2.38 7.28 -2.26
N ALA A 42 -1.83 8.45 -1.93
CA ALA A 42 -0.48 8.57 -1.41
C ALA A 42 -0.32 7.80 -0.08
N TYR A 43 -1.28 7.95 0.84
CA TYR A 43 -1.27 7.21 2.11
C TYR A 43 -1.33 5.69 1.89
N ARG A 44 -2.25 5.21 1.03
CA ARG A 44 -2.34 3.79 0.68
C ARG A 44 -1.04 3.26 0.07
N ARG A 45 -0.38 4.04 -0.77
CA ARG A 45 0.92 3.68 -1.37
C ARG A 45 2.02 3.57 -0.32
N HIS A 46 2.06 4.49 0.65
CA HIS A 46 3.03 4.41 1.75
C HIS A 46 2.81 3.17 2.61
N ILE A 47 1.56 2.87 2.99
CA ILE A 47 1.22 1.67 3.75
C ILE A 47 1.59 0.41 2.95
N HIS A 48 1.25 0.36 1.66
CA HIS A 48 1.59 -0.77 0.81
C HIS A 48 3.11 -0.99 0.74
N ASN A 49 3.89 0.07 0.55
CA ASN A 49 5.36 -0.02 0.55
C ASN A 49 5.90 -0.52 1.90
N ILE A 50 5.37 -0.03 3.03
CA ILE A 50 5.79 -0.49 4.37
C ILE A 50 5.50 -1.98 4.54
N VAL A 51 4.30 -2.43 4.14
CA VAL A 51 3.91 -3.84 4.20
C VAL A 51 4.81 -4.70 3.30
N CYS A 52 5.09 -4.26 2.08
CA CYS A 52 6.02 -4.95 1.18
C CYS A 52 7.41 -5.08 1.80
N ILE A 53 7.97 -3.99 2.34
CA ILE A 53 9.27 -4.01 3.02
C ILE A 53 9.27 -4.98 4.21
N ALA A 54 8.21 -4.96 5.03
CA ALA A 54 8.08 -5.89 6.15
C ALA A 54 8.06 -7.35 5.68
N LEU A 55 7.35 -7.67 4.60
CA LEU A 55 7.34 -9.01 4.01
C LEU A 55 8.72 -9.44 3.50
N TYR A 56 9.48 -8.53 2.88
CA TYR A 56 10.85 -8.81 2.46
C TYR A 56 11.78 -9.08 3.64
N ILE A 57 11.64 -8.33 4.73
CA ILE A 57 12.42 -8.55 5.97
C ILE A 57 12.12 -9.93 6.55
N VAL A 58 10.84 -10.30 6.66
CA VAL A 58 10.43 -11.63 7.14
C VAL A 58 10.99 -12.73 6.24
N GLY A 59 10.91 -12.56 4.92
CA GLY A 59 11.49 -13.50 3.95
C GLY A 59 13.01 -13.65 4.12
N LEU A 60 13.71 -12.54 4.34
CA LEU A 60 15.16 -12.53 4.58
C LEU A 60 15.53 -13.28 5.87
N ILE A 61 14.75 -13.10 6.95
CA ILE A 61 14.94 -13.84 8.20
C ILE A 61 14.80 -15.35 7.97
N ILE A 62 13.77 -15.78 7.24
CA ILE A 62 13.55 -17.20 6.93
C ILE A 62 14.72 -17.76 6.10
N ILE A 63 15.20 -17.01 5.11
CA ILE A 63 16.38 -17.42 4.31
C ILE A 63 17.61 -17.56 5.22
N CYS A 64 17.86 -16.60 6.11
CA CYS A 64 18.94 -16.68 7.08
C CYS A 64 18.81 -17.93 7.99
N MET A 65 17.61 -18.27 8.46
CA MET A 65 17.37 -19.48 9.25
C MET A 65 17.71 -20.75 8.47
N ILE A 66 17.32 -20.82 7.19
CA ILE A 66 17.66 -21.95 6.31
C ILE A 66 19.18 -22.04 6.12
N LEU A 67 19.87 -20.92 5.93
CA LEU A 67 21.33 -20.89 5.79
C LEU A 67 22.05 -21.32 7.06
N ILE A 68 21.61 -20.86 8.23
CA ILE A 68 22.16 -21.31 9.53
C ILE A 68 21.99 -22.82 9.67
N ARG A 69 20.83 -23.35 9.31
CA ARG A 69 20.59 -24.80 9.34
C ARG A 69 21.45 -25.57 8.35
N ALA A 70 21.60 -25.05 7.13
CA ALA A 70 22.50 -25.64 6.14
C ALA A 70 23.94 -25.66 6.66
N PHE A 71 24.42 -24.55 7.24
CA PHE A 71 25.73 -24.48 7.88
C PHE A 71 25.87 -25.52 9.01
N HIS A 72 24.86 -25.65 9.86
CA HIS A 72 24.83 -26.63 10.95
C HIS A 72 24.90 -28.08 10.46
N PHE A 73 24.34 -28.36 9.27
CA PHE A 73 24.41 -29.68 8.63
C PHE A 73 25.81 -29.97 8.05
N LEU A 74 26.51 -28.94 7.57
CA LEU A 74 27.88 -29.06 7.04
C LEU A 74 28.95 -29.05 8.14
N ALA A 75 28.69 -28.40 9.28
CA ALA A 75 29.65 -28.23 10.35
C ALA A 75 29.66 -29.44 11.32
N PRO A 76 30.86 -29.87 11.79
CA PRO A 76 30.97 -30.93 12.79
C PRO A 76 30.36 -30.51 14.14
N GLU A 77 29.85 -31.47 14.92
CA GLU A 77 29.08 -31.24 16.17
C GLU A 77 29.72 -30.27 17.18
N LYS A 78 31.04 -30.11 17.15
CA LYS A 78 31.78 -29.19 18.03
C LYS A 78 31.55 -27.71 17.71
N TRP A 79 31.00 -27.40 16.54
CA TRP A 79 30.73 -26.05 16.05
C TRP A 79 29.23 -25.72 16.03
N HIS A 80 28.41 -26.61 16.61
CA HIS A 80 26.99 -26.38 16.82
C HIS A 80 26.82 -25.33 17.90
N TRP A 81 26.60 -24.09 17.47
CA TRP A 81 26.32 -22.98 18.38
C TRP A 81 24.87 -22.98 18.87
N LEU A 82 23.98 -23.65 18.13
CA LEU A 82 22.57 -23.84 18.51
C LEU A 82 22.38 -25.19 19.19
N ASN A 83 21.61 -25.19 20.26
CA ASN A 83 21.20 -26.40 20.95
C ASN A 83 20.18 -27.19 20.10
N ALA A 84 20.07 -28.51 20.32
CA ALA A 84 19.17 -29.38 19.55
C ALA A 84 17.70 -28.93 19.64
N GLU A 85 17.28 -28.38 20.80
CA GLU A 85 15.94 -27.83 21.00
C GLU A 85 15.68 -26.58 20.13
N GLU A 86 16.66 -25.69 20.00
CA GLU A 86 16.55 -24.46 19.21
C GLU A 86 16.47 -24.79 17.72
N ASN A 87 17.25 -25.76 17.27
CA ASN A 87 17.17 -26.25 15.90
C ASN A 87 15.77 -26.84 15.62
N GLN A 88 15.20 -27.61 16.55
CA GLN A 88 13.85 -28.15 16.41
C GLN A 88 12.76 -27.04 16.38
N GLN A 89 12.94 -25.95 17.12
CA GLN A 89 12.01 -24.81 17.06
C GLN A 89 12.05 -24.11 15.70
N ILE A 90 13.23 -23.94 15.11
CA ILE A 90 13.39 -23.38 13.75
C ILE A 90 12.64 -24.25 12.73
N GLU A 91 12.76 -25.57 12.83
CA GLU A 91 12.05 -26.49 11.94
C GLU A 91 10.53 -26.32 12.02
N ARG A 92 9.99 -26.21 13.24
CA ARG A 92 8.55 -26.02 13.46
C ARG A 92 8.06 -24.72 12.84
N ILE A 93 8.83 -23.64 12.95
CA ILE A 93 8.49 -22.35 12.33
C ILE A 93 8.50 -22.47 10.80
N ILE A 94 9.54 -23.09 10.23
CA ILE A 94 9.64 -23.27 8.76
C ILE A 94 8.49 -24.12 8.25
N PHE A 95 8.25 -25.31 8.83
CA PHE A 95 7.16 -26.18 8.42
C PHE A 95 5.79 -25.54 8.67
N GLY A 96 5.61 -24.85 9.80
CA GLY A 96 4.40 -24.08 10.10
C GLY A 96 4.12 -23.02 9.03
N SER A 97 5.15 -22.31 8.56
CA SER A 97 5.00 -21.30 7.50
C SER A 97 4.57 -21.91 6.16
N VAL A 98 5.11 -23.07 5.80
CA VAL A 98 4.75 -23.80 4.57
C VAL A 98 3.32 -24.32 4.65
N ILE A 99 2.94 -24.94 5.78
CA ILE A 99 1.59 -25.44 6.02
C ILE A 99 0.59 -24.29 5.99
N PHE A 100 0.88 -23.16 6.65
CA PHE A 100 0.01 -21.99 6.64
C PHE A 100 -0.17 -21.44 5.21
N SER A 101 0.90 -21.38 4.42
CA SER A 101 0.84 -20.92 3.03
C SER A 101 0.01 -21.86 2.14
N LEU A 102 0.16 -23.18 2.31
CA LEU A 102 -0.67 -24.19 1.66
C LEU A 102 -2.13 -24.05 2.09
N ALA A 103 -2.39 -24.00 3.39
CA ALA A 103 -3.73 -23.86 3.96
C ALA A 103 -4.43 -22.62 3.41
N GLY A 104 -3.77 -21.46 3.37
CA GLY A 104 -4.34 -20.24 2.78
C GLY A 104 -4.73 -20.41 1.31
N ARG A 105 -3.92 -21.12 0.51
CA ARG A 105 -4.28 -21.46 -0.89
C ARG A 105 -5.47 -22.40 -0.97
N TYR A 106 -5.55 -23.39 -0.08
CA TYR A 106 -6.70 -24.30 0.02
C TYR A 106 -7.98 -23.54 0.42
N PHE A 107 -7.95 -22.73 1.47
CA PHE A 107 -9.11 -21.93 1.90
C PHE A 107 -9.61 -20.99 0.80
N LYS A 108 -8.69 -20.32 0.08
CA LYS A 108 -9.04 -19.49 -1.08
C LYS A 108 -9.69 -20.31 -2.21
N LYS A 109 -9.19 -21.52 -2.49
CA LYS A 109 -9.74 -22.39 -3.53
C LYS A 109 -11.15 -22.88 -3.20
N PHE A 110 -11.47 -23.09 -1.92
CA PHE A 110 -12.76 -23.59 -1.48
C PHE A 110 -13.75 -22.50 -1.09
N ASN A 111 -13.38 -21.20 -1.18
CA ASN A 111 -14.23 -20.06 -0.90
C ASN A 111 -14.96 -20.16 0.47
N ILE A 112 -14.30 -20.75 1.47
CA ILE A 112 -14.88 -20.99 2.81
C ILE A 112 -14.94 -19.69 3.64
N ILE A 113 -14.27 -18.63 3.18
CA ILE A 113 -14.26 -17.32 3.82
C ILE A 113 -14.59 -16.30 2.71
N ASP A 114 -15.80 -15.76 2.74
CA ASP A 114 -16.23 -14.57 1.97
C ASP A 114 -15.48 -13.31 2.46
#